data_AF-A0A914KZ28-F1
#
_entry.id   AF-A0A914KZ28-F1
#
_cell.length_a   1.000
_cell.length_b   1.000
_cell.length_c   1.000
_cell.angle_alpha   90.00
_cell.angle_beta   90.00
_cell.angle_gamma   90.00
#
_symmetry.space_group_name_H-M   'P 1'
#
loop_
_entity.id
_entity.type
_entity.pdbx_description
1 polymer ?
#
loop_
_entity_poly.entity_id
_entity_poly.type
_entity_poly.pdbx_seq_one_letter_code
_entity_poly.pdbx_strand_id
1 'polypeptide(L)'
;MVYPHTWPSLGTTSEQYLNVTWQTDEVVRLNVPSSSCINPHQLKDSLDRSLNESCVELSEKMVGFHLEYLGMLKELRAEAKQEYNILKEMKKKESLENVTKAEHTIRDHHENVNIKTEAEIYSELIEKKTASLNEIKKKILSLTNESGFEAWINAYRKPSSVCNFEFFAKKNRFSLYFNRKFVKNVAMTEQLAYILGFDSCDINEPTVAKFIPDMRGGVSCFHVYAPGLIEPMVIGDVSSPVLRIVNIRGQQDEIIEEQFLFIQYHKLLVKEISEIFVEIRTSSGALMPFQYGTCTLTLHFKKSSYF
;
A
#
# COMPACT_ATOMS: atom_id res chain seq x y z
N MET A 1 -35.86 9.91 -11.85
CA MET A 1 -35.22 9.84 -10.52
C MET A 1 -33.93 10.63 -10.60
N VAL A 2 -33.90 11.78 -9.93
CA VAL A 2 -32.79 12.75 -9.96
C VAL A 2 -31.88 12.46 -8.80
N TYR A 3 -30.67 11.98 -9.09
CA TYR A 3 -29.67 11.61 -8.10
C TYR A 3 -28.54 12.64 -8.12
N PRO A 4 -28.46 13.55 -7.14
CA PRO A 4 -27.31 14.43 -7.00
C PRO A 4 -26.26 13.73 -6.12
N HIS A 5 -25.07 13.65 -6.70
CA HIS A 5 -23.77 13.53 -6.04
C HIS A 5 -23.47 12.25 -5.28
N THR A 6 -22.64 11.45 -5.96
CA THR A 6 -21.56 10.58 -5.49
C THR A 6 -21.83 9.06 -5.35
N TRP A 7 -20.83 8.27 -5.72
CA TRP A 7 -20.43 7.01 -5.08
C TRP A 7 -18.97 7.27 -4.76
N PRO A 8 -18.55 7.52 -3.52
CA PRO A 8 -17.22 8.03 -3.26
C PRO A 8 -16.30 6.86 -2.93
N SER A 9 -16.29 5.82 -3.73
CA SER A 9 -15.37 4.69 -3.59
C SER A 9 -15.61 3.75 -4.76
N LEU A 10 -14.70 2.81 -4.98
CA LEU A 10 -14.77 1.76 -5.99
C LEU A 10 -15.93 0.75 -5.76
N GLY A 11 -17.11 1.20 -5.39
CA GLY A 11 -18.21 0.34 -4.97
C GLY A 11 -18.15 -0.09 -3.50
N THR A 12 -17.35 0.58 -2.66
CA THR A 12 -16.95 0.04 -1.34
C THR A 12 -17.54 0.80 -0.16
N THR A 13 -17.97 0.07 0.85
CA THR A 13 -18.54 0.60 2.10
C THR A 13 -17.51 1.13 3.07
N SER A 14 -16.33 0.53 3.00
CA SER A 14 -15.19 0.75 3.87
C SER A 14 -14.10 1.52 3.15
N GLU A 15 -13.28 2.22 3.94
CA GLU A 15 -12.04 2.83 3.49
C GLU A 15 -11.16 1.78 2.82
N GLN A 16 -10.72 2.06 1.61
CA GLN A 16 -9.82 1.17 0.85
C GLN A 16 -8.41 1.72 0.95
N TYR A 17 -7.46 0.82 1.21
CA TYR A 17 -6.07 1.21 1.32
C TYR A 17 -5.14 0.11 0.80
N LEU A 18 -3.93 0.55 0.52
CA LEU A 18 -2.82 -0.25 0.03
C LEU A 18 -1.61 0.05 0.92
N ASN A 19 -1.02 -0.98 1.52
CA ASN A 19 0.20 -0.89 2.31
C ASN A 19 1.36 -1.40 1.47
N VAL A 20 2.37 -0.55 1.29
CA VAL A 20 3.64 -0.94 0.67
C VAL A 20 4.68 -1.04 1.78
N THR A 21 5.18 -2.25 2.02
CA THR A 21 6.26 -2.47 2.99
C THR A 21 7.59 -2.46 2.25
N TRP A 22 8.50 -1.59 2.68
CA TRP A 22 9.85 -1.48 2.13
C TRP A 22 10.78 -2.49 2.82
N GLN A 23 11.94 -2.80 2.22
CA GLN A 23 12.94 -3.66 2.88
C GLN A 23 13.51 -3.02 4.16
N THR A 24 13.37 -1.70 4.31
CA THR A 24 13.66 -0.98 5.56
C THR A 24 12.67 -1.29 6.69
N ASP A 25 11.63 -2.12 6.44
CA ASP A 25 10.46 -2.39 7.30
C ASP A 25 9.54 -1.18 7.53
N GLU A 26 9.79 -0.05 6.88
CA GLU A 26 8.84 1.06 6.83
C GLU A 26 7.61 0.64 6.01
N VAL A 27 6.42 0.97 6.52
CA VAL A 27 5.14 0.68 5.86
C VAL A 27 4.51 1.99 5.44
N VAL A 28 4.28 2.16 4.15
CA VAL A 28 3.55 3.30 3.60
C VAL A 28 2.12 2.87 3.34
N ARG A 29 1.19 3.46 4.09
CA ARG A 29 -0.24 3.30 3.84
C ARG A 29 -0.71 4.33 2.84
N LEU A 30 -1.32 3.84 1.77
CA LEU A 30 -1.85 4.60 0.66
C LEU A 30 -3.35 4.47 0.73
N ASN A 31 -4.01 5.55 1.13
CA ASN A 31 -5.46 5.59 1.11
C ASN A 31 -5.90 5.75 -0.34
N VAL A 32 -6.72 4.82 -0.82
CA VAL A 32 -7.32 4.93 -2.15
C VAL A 32 -8.43 5.96 -2.01
N PRO A 33 -8.32 7.12 -2.67
CA PRO A 33 -9.28 8.19 -2.48
C PRO A 33 -10.66 7.70 -2.89
N SER A 34 -11.62 8.18 -2.12
CA SER A 34 -13.06 8.05 -2.25
C SER A 34 -13.62 8.68 -3.54
N SER A 35 -13.04 8.32 -4.68
CA SER A 35 -13.33 8.90 -5.99
C SER A 35 -13.92 7.82 -6.89
N SER A 36 -14.96 8.18 -7.65
CA SER A 36 -15.56 7.30 -8.66
C SER A 36 -14.56 7.08 -9.79
N CYS A 37 -13.62 6.16 -9.63
CA CYS A 37 -12.79 5.72 -10.74
C CYS A 37 -13.66 4.86 -11.65
N ILE A 38 -14.17 5.47 -12.73
CA ILE A 38 -15.06 4.79 -13.67
C ILE A 38 -14.26 3.87 -14.59
N ASN A 39 -12.98 4.21 -14.83
CA ASN A 39 -12.10 3.43 -15.68
C ASN A 39 -10.83 2.96 -14.94
N PRO A 40 -10.25 1.82 -15.36
CA PRO A 40 -9.01 1.29 -14.78
C PRO A 40 -7.80 2.24 -14.85
N HIS A 41 -7.73 3.11 -15.86
CA HIS A 41 -6.63 4.06 -16.03
C HIS A 41 -6.65 5.19 -15.00
N GLN A 42 -7.83 5.70 -14.65
CA GLN A 42 -8.02 6.72 -13.61
C GLN A 42 -7.64 6.17 -12.24
N LEU A 43 -8.01 4.91 -11.97
CA LEU A 43 -7.61 4.24 -10.73
C LEU A 43 -6.09 4.10 -10.67
N LYS A 44 -5.45 3.65 -11.76
CA LYS A 44 -3.99 3.59 -11.86
C LYS A 44 -3.35 4.96 -11.53
N ASP A 45 -3.79 6.01 -12.20
CA ASP A 45 -3.19 7.34 -12.03
C ASP A 45 -3.44 7.90 -10.62
N SER A 46 -4.57 7.55 -10.00
CA SER A 46 -4.82 7.87 -8.60
C SER A 46 -3.88 7.13 -7.66
N LEU A 47 -3.66 5.82 -7.88
CA LEU A 47 -2.73 5.03 -7.07
C LEU A 47 -1.29 5.55 -7.20
N ASP A 48 -0.86 5.87 -8.43
CA ASP A 48 0.47 6.44 -8.69
C ASP A 48 0.65 7.79 -7.96
N ARG A 49 -0.39 8.65 -7.98
CA ARG A 49 -0.37 9.92 -7.26
C ARG A 49 -0.26 9.72 -5.75
N SER A 50 -1.13 8.91 -5.16
CA SER A 50 -1.13 8.62 -3.72
C SER A 50 0.19 8.01 -3.27
N LEU A 51 0.78 7.13 -4.08
CA LEU A 51 2.09 6.52 -3.83
C LEU A 51 3.20 7.57 -3.81
N ASN A 52 3.22 8.48 -4.78
CA ASN A 52 4.22 9.55 -4.83
C ASN A 52 4.11 10.49 -3.63
N GLU A 53 2.90 10.90 -3.25
CA GLU A 53 2.65 11.80 -2.11
C GLU A 53 3.09 11.17 -0.78
N SER A 54 2.78 9.89 -0.58
CA SER A 54 3.03 9.21 0.70
C SER A 54 4.50 8.81 0.92
N CYS A 55 5.32 8.80 -0.14
CA CYS A 55 6.75 8.47 -0.05
C CYS A 55 7.67 9.69 0.13
N VAL A 56 7.13 10.93 0.07
CA VAL A 56 7.93 12.15 0.20
C VAL A 56 8.68 12.18 1.54
N GLU A 57 7.98 11.92 2.63
CA GLU A 57 8.57 11.94 3.99
C GLU A 57 9.67 10.88 4.15
N LEU A 58 9.49 9.69 3.58
CA LEU A 58 10.53 8.65 3.60
C LEU A 58 11.76 9.08 2.80
N SER A 59 11.57 9.75 1.67
CA SER A 59 12.68 10.25 0.87
C SER A 59 13.50 11.28 1.65
N GLU A 60 12.85 12.17 2.40
CA GLU A 60 13.50 13.18 3.24
C GLU A 60 14.25 12.55 4.40
N LYS A 61 13.64 11.57 5.09
CA LYS A 61 14.30 10.79 6.15
C LYS A 61 15.55 10.08 5.64
N MET A 62 15.48 9.48 4.45
CA MET A 62 16.62 8.78 3.85
C MET A 62 17.74 9.73 3.46
N VAL A 63 17.42 10.91 2.92
CA VAL A 63 18.41 11.97 2.63
C VAL A 63 19.06 12.47 3.92
N GLY A 64 18.26 12.75 4.96
CA GLY A 64 18.77 13.17 6.26
C GLY A 64 19.75 12.16 6.85
N PHE A 65 19.37 10.87 6.84
CA PHE A 65 20.25 9.80 7.29
C PHE A 65 21.52 9.67 6.45
N HIS A 66 21.44 9.84 5.13
CA HIS A 66 22.62 9.84 4.26
C HIS A 66 23.60 10.96 4.61
N LEU A 67 23.10 12.18 4.85
CA LEU A 67 23.92 13.33 5.24
C LEU A 67 24.56 13.14 6.61
N GLU A 68 23.81 12.63 7.59
CA GLU A 68 24.34 12.27 8.92
C GLU A 68 25.47 11.24 8.80
N TYR A 69 25.26 10.20 7.98
CA TYR A 69 26.25 9.16 7.75
C TYR A 69 27.52 9.71 7.10
N LEU A 70 27.40 10.58 6.09
CA LEU A 70 28.54 11.25 5.47
C LEU A 70 29.28 12.17 6.44
N GLY A 71 28.57 12.87 7.33
CA GLY A 71 29.17 13.67 8.39
C GLY A 71 30.01 12.82 9.34
N MET A 72 29.41 11.74 9.84
CA MET A 72 30.09 10.77 10.70
C MET A 72 31.34 10.17 10.03
N LEU A 73 31.27 9.78 8.74
CA LEU A 73 32.46 9.25 8.03
C LEU A 73 33.60 10.28 7.94
N LYS A 74 33.28 11.57 7.77
CA LYS A 74 34.30 12.64 7.76
C LYS A 74 34.95 12.81 9.13
N GLU A 75 34.17 12.76 10.20
CA GLU A 75 34.67 12.82 11.58
C GLU A 75 35.59 11.64 11.89
N LEU A 76 35.14 10.41 11.63
CA LEU A 76 35.95 9.20 11.83
C LEU A 76 37.25 9.22 11.03
N ARG A 77 37.24 9.80 9.83
CA ARG A 77 38.45 9.93 9.01
C ARG A 77 39.42 10.97 9.60
N ALA A 78 38.91 12.04 10.18
CA ALA A 78 39.72 13.03 10.89
C ALA A 78 40.33 12.42 12.17
N GLU A 79 39.54 11.66 12.94
CA GLU A 79 40.00 10.93 14.13
C GLU A 79 41.08 9.90 13.78
N ALA A 80 40.85 9.04 12.78
CA ALA A 80 41.82 8.05 12.32
C ALA A 80 43.16 8.70 11.90
N LYS A 81 43.09 9.85 11.23
CA LYS A 81 44.28 10.62 10.85
C LYS A 81 45.02 11.20 12.05
N GLN A 82 44.29 11.65 13.09
CA GLN A 82 44.89 12.14 14.33
C GLN A 82 45.57 10.99 15.09
N GLU A 83 44.89 9.85 15.27
CA GLU A 83 45.45 8.68 15.94
C GLU A 83 46.70 8.15 15.21
N TYR A 84 46.64 8.07 13.88
CA TYR A 84 47.81 7.68 13.08
C TYR A 84 48.98 8.64 13.24
N ASN A 85 48.75 9.96 13.26
CA ASN A 85 49.81 10.94 13.48
C ASN A 85 50.43 10.82 14.88
N ILE A 86 49.62 10.55 15.92
CA ILE A 86 50.10 10.31 17.28
C ILE A 86 50.98 9.05 17.32
N LEU A 87 50.53 7.95 16.74
CA LEU A 87 51.29 6.70 16.65
C LEU A 87 52.61 6.88 15.90
N LYS A 88 52.60 7.66 14.82
CA LYS A 88 53.79 8.00 14.04
C LYS A 88 54.79 8.84 14.84
N GLU A 89 54.31 9.85 15.56
CA GLU A 89 55.15 10.71 16.42
C GLU A 89 55.70 9.95 17.64
N MET A 90 54.91 9.08 18.26
CA MET A 90 55.36 8.19 19.34
C MET A 90 56.48 7.26 18.86
N LYS A 91 56.31 6.63 17.69
CA LYS A 91 57.37 5.77 17.12
C LYS A 91 58.62 6.56 16.76
N LYS A 92 58.47 7.81 16.28
CA LYS A 92 59.62 8.68 16.02
C LYS A 92 60.39 8.99 17.32
N LYS A 93 59.68 9.28 18.42
CA LYS A 93 60.30 9.48 19.74
C LYS A 93 60.96 8.21 20.28
N GLU A 94 60.31 7.05 20.18
CA GLU A 94 60.90 5.76 20.57
C GLU A 94 62.14 5.43 19.74
N SER A 95 62.13 5.70 18.43
CA SER A 95 63.33 5.51 17.60
C SER A 95 64.47 6.44 18.00
N LEU A 96 64.18 7.67 18.45
CA LEU A 96 65.19 8.63 18.92
C LEU A 96 65.76 8.24 20.30
N GLU A 97 64.91 7.76 21.21
CA GLU A 97 65.32 7.21 22.52
C GLU A 97 66.09 5.90 22.39
N ASN A 98 65.73 5.04 21.43
CA ASN A 98 66.45 3.79 21.18
C ASN A 98 67.81 4.04 20.52
N VAL A 99 67.95 5.06 19.66
CA VAL A 99 69.27 5.47 19.12
C VAL A 99 70.18 6.02 20.22
N THR A 100 69.65 6.83 21.14
CA THR A 100 70.41 7.35 22.29
C THR A 100 70.75 6.28 23.34
N LYS A 101 69.94 5.21 23.46
CA LYS A 101 70.27 4.03 24.28
C LYS A 101 71.20 3.04 23.58
N ALA A 102 71.14 2.93 22.24
CA ALA A 102 71.97 2.04 21.44
C ALA A 102 73.43 2.52 21.29
N GLU A 103 73.72 3.80 21.53
CA GLU A 103 75.09 4.30 21.70
C GLU A 103 75.82 3.65 22.90
N HIS A 104 75.11 2.95 23.80
CA HIS A 104 75.71 2.24 24.93
C HIS A 104 75.69 0.71 24.88
N THR A 105 75.03 0.06 23.89
CA THR A 105 75.07 -1.41 23.79
C THR A 105 74.86 -1.90 22.35
N ILE A 106 75.87 -2.57 21.78
CA ILE A 106 75.78 -3.27 20.48
C ILE A 106 75.10 -4.63 20.72
N ARG A 107 73.90 -4.85 20.15
CA ARG A 107 73.51 -6.04 19.35
C ARG A 107 72.00 -6.15 19.13
N ASP A 108 71.67 -6.35 17.86
CA ASP A 108 70.68 -7.29 17.31
C ASP A 108 69.33 -7.49 18.04
N HIS A 109 68.29 -6.82 17.55
CA HIS A 109 67.01 -7.45 17.17
C HIS A 109 66.11 -6.41 16.49
N HIS A 110 66.01 -6.46 15.16
CA HIS A 110 64.98 -5.75 14.41
C HIS A 110 63.66 -6.54 14.53
N GLU A 111 62.93 -6.35 15.62
CA GLU A 111 61.51 -6.71 15.64
C GLU A 111 60.76 -5.73 14.73
N ASN A 112 60.19 -6.28 13.67
CA ASN A 112 59.36 -5.57 12.71
C ASN A 112 58.01 -5.28 13.37
N VAL A 113 57.95 -4.23 14.20
CA VAL A 113 56.70 -3.77 14.83
C VAL A 113 55.78 -3.23 13.73
N ASN A 114 54.81 -4.06 13.35
CA ASN A 114 53.78 -3.78 12.36
C ASN A 114 52.88 -2.64 12.89
N ILE A 115 53.05 -1.44 12.35
CA ILE A 115 52.21 -0.29 12.72
C ILE A 115 50.89 -0.45 11.98
N LYS A 116 49.77 -0.34 12.70
CA LYS A 116 48.47 -0.24 12.05
C LYS A 116 48.46 0.94 11.07
N THR A 117 48.04 0.68 9.85
CA THR A 117 47.87 1.70 8.82
C THR A 117 46.66 2.59 9.14
N GLU A 118 46.63 3.82 8.61
CA GLU A 118 45.48 4.74 8.75
C GLU A 118 44.16 4.08 8.31
N ALA A 119 44.22 3.22 7.30
CA ALA A 119 43.06 2.49 6.80
C ALA A 119 42.52 1.45 7.81
N GLU A 120 43.40 0.74 8.51
CA GLU A 120 43.02 -0.27 9.52
C GLU A 120 42.38 0.40 10.75
N ILE A 121 42.95 1.53 11.20
CA ILE A 121 42.39 2.36 12.28
C ILE A 121 41.00 2.86 11.88
N TYR A 122 40.86 3.37 10.65
CA TYR A 122 39.59 3.85 10.13
C TYR A 122 38.53 2.75 10.05
N SER A 123 38.87 1.53 9.62
CA SER A 123 37.92 0.40 9.62
C SER A 123 37.47 0.00 11.02
N GLU A 124 38.38 -0.06 12.00
CA GLU A 124 38.03 -0.40 13.39
C GLU A 124 37.09 0.65 14.01
N LEU A 125 37.34 1.93 13.73
CA LEU A 125 36.49 3.03 14.17
C LEU A 125 35.09 2.98 13.54
N ILE A 126 35.00 2.64 12.24
CA ILE A 126 33.71 2.41 11.57
C ILE A 126 32.95 1.24 12.21
N GLU A 127 33.60 0.11 12.45
CA GLU A 127 32.95 -1.06 13.05
C GLU A 127 32.43 -0.74 14.46
N LYS A 128 33.23 -0.05 15.27
CA LYS A 128 32.83 0.37 16.61
C LYS A 128 31.64 1.34 16.58
N LYS A 129 31.65 2.32 15.65
CA LYS A 129 30.57 3.30 15.55
C LYS A 129 29.30 2.69 14.95
N THR A 130 29.43 1.80 13.97
CA THR A 130 28.28 1.08 13.38
C THR A 130 27.64 0.10 14.36
N ALA A 131 28.42 -0.51 15.26
CA ALA A 131 27.88 -1.32 16.36
C ALA A 131 27.01 -0.51 17.34
N SER A 132 27.34 0.79 17.52
CA SER A 132 26.60 1.70 18.41
C SER A 132 25.32 2.30 17.81
N LEU A 133 25.05 2.08 16.51
CA LEU A 133 23.86 2.59 15.84
C LEU A 133 22.59 1.81 16.26
N ASN A 134 21.44 2.48 16.15
CA ASN A 134 20.15 1.82 16.31
C ASN A 134 19.92 0.75 15.23
N GLU A 135 19.13 -0.28 15.55
CA GLU A 135 18.87 -1.42 14.67
C GLU A 135 18.30 -1.01 13.30
N ILE A 136 17.41 -0.01 13.24
CA ILE A 136 16.88 0.53 11.98
C ILE A 136 18.00 1.12 11.11
N LYS A 137 18.90 1.92 11.70
CA LYS A 137 20.02 2.54 10.98
C LYS A 137 21.03 1.48 10.50
N LYS A 138 21.30 0.44 11.30
CA LYS A 138 22.12 -0.71 10.89
C LYS A 138 21.50 -1.45 9.70
N LYS A 139 20.19 -1.68 9.73
CA LYS A 139 19.47 -2.33 8.64
C LYS A 139 19.56 -1.52 7.34
N ILE A 140 19.28 -0.21 7.42
CA ILE A 140 19.41 0.68 6.26
C ILE A 140 20.84 0.63 5.71
N LEU A 141 21.87 0.67 6.57
CA LEU A 141 23.27 0.56 6.14
C LEU A 141 23.55 -0.73 5.38
N SER A 142 23.09 -1.87 5.90
CA SER A 142 23.26 -3.16 5.22
C SER A 142 22.62 -3.17 3.82
N LEU A 143 21.41 -2.63 3.69
CA LEU A 143 20.68 -2.53 2.41
C LEU A 143 21.33 -1.54 1.43
N THR A 144 21.93 -0.45 1.95
CA THR A 144 22.61 0.56 1.13
C THR A 144 24.00 0.14 0.70
N ASN A 145 24.66 -0.79 1.38
CA ASN A 145 25.96 -1.31 0.95
C ASN A 145 25.86 -2.04 -0.39
N GLU A 146 24.74 -2.72 -0.64
CA GLU A 146 24.52 -3.46 -1.90
C GLU A 146 24.06 -2.57 -3.06
N SER A 147 23.23 -1.57 -2.77
CA SER A 147 22.52 -0.78 -3.81
C SER A 147 22.97 0.68 -3.92
N GLY A 148 23.65 1.20 -2.90
CA GLY A 148 23.97 2.61 -2.74
C GLY A 148 22.82 3.46 -2.18
N PHE A 149 23.16 4.50 -1.40
CA PHE A 149 22.18 5.45 -0.85
C PHE A 149 21.39 6.18 -1.95
N GLU A 150 22.04 6.58 -3.05
CA GLU A 150 21.39 7.28 -4.16
C GLU A 150 20.29 6.45 -4.82
N ALA A 151 20.46 5.13 -4.94
CA ALA A 151 19.44 4.26 -5.50
C ALA A 151 18.20 4.21 -4.60
N TRP A 152 18.40 4.15 -3.28
CA TRP A 152 17.33 4.20 -2.28
C TRP A 152 16.62 5.55 -2.24
N ILE A 153 17.36 6.66 -2.30
CA ILE A 153 16.79 8.01 -2.35
C ILE A 153 15.94 8.17 -3.61
N ASN A 154 16.43 7.70 -4.76
CA ASN A 154 15.67 7.75 -6.01
C ASN A 154 14.44 6.84 -5.99
N ALA A 155 14.54 5.66 -5.35
CA ALA A 155 13.41 4.76 -5.15
C ALA A 155 12.29 5.43 -4.34
N TYR A 156 12.62 6.18 -3.27
CA TYR A 156 11.62 6.91 -2.49
C TYR A 156 11.10 8.19 -3.18
N ARG A 157 11.94 8.88 -3.97
CA ARG A 157 11.52 10.08 -4.72
C ARG A 157 10.59 9.77 -5.89
N LYS A 158 10.76 8.62 -6.52
CA LYS A 158 9.95 8.16 -7.67
C LYS A 158 9.47 6.74 -7.42
N PRO A 159 8.59 6.52 -6.44
CA PRO A 159 8.15 5.18 -6.04
C PRO A 159 7.40 4.46 -7.18
N SER A 160 6.74 5.20 -8.09
CA SER A 160 6.13 4.62 -9.30
C SER A 160 7.13 3.94 -10.25
N SER A 161 8.43 4.21 -10.15
CA SER A 161 9.45 3.48 -10.91
C SER A 161 9.84 2.14 -10.28
N VAL A 162 9.51 1.97 -9.00
CA VAL A 162 9.90 0.83 -8.15
C VAL A 162 8.72 -0.05 -7.80
N CYS A 163 7.52 0.50 -7.72
CA CYS A 163 6.25 -0.17 -7.49
C CYS A 163 5.17 0.52 -8.32
N ASN A 164 4.60 -0.16 -9.30
CA ASN A 164 3.54 0.38 -10.14
C ASN A 164 2.46 -0.63 -10.46
N PHE A 165 1.26 -0.10 -10.61
CA PHE A 165 0.13 -0.81 -11.19
C PHE A 165 0.08 -0.46 -12.67
N GLU A 166 -0.02 -1.47 -13.53
CA GLU A 166 -0.19 -1.27 -14.96
C GLU A 166 -1.44 -2.03 -15.43
N PHE A 167 -2.32 -1.31 -16.13
CA PHE A 167 -3.51 -1.90 -16.72
C PHE A 167 -3.26 -2.22 -18.20
N PHE A 168 -3.28 -3.51 -18.54
CA PHE A 168 -3.11 -3.98 -19.90
C PHE A 168 -4.46 -4.01 -20.63
N ALA A 169 -4.76 -2.96 -21.40
CA ALA A 169 -6.03 -2.86 -22.14
C ALA A 169 -6.32 -4.06 -23.06
N LYS A 170 -5.29 -4.66 -23.69
CA LYS A 170 -5.46 -5.85 -24.55
C LYS A 170 -5.89 -7.11 -23.79
N LYS A 171 -5.43 -7.27 -22.54
CA LYS A 171 -5.75 -8.43 -21.69
C LYS A 171 -6.88 -8.13 -20.70
N ASN A 172 -7.28 -6.85 -20.60
CA ASN A 172 -8.22 -6.32 -19.62
C ASN A 172 -7.88 -6.77 -18.19
N ARG A 173 -6.61 -6.61 -17.80
CA ARG A 173 -6.07 -7.07 -16.50
C ARG A 173 -5.09 -6.06 -15.94
N PHE A 174 -5.09 -5.92 -14.62
CA PHE A 174 -4.01 -5.23 -13.92
C PHE A 174 -2.79 -6.14 -13.77
N SER A 175 -1.64 -5.50 -13.65
CA SER A 175 -0.42 -6.11 -13.17
C SER A 175 0.18 -5.22 -12.11
N LEU A 176 0.76 -5.86 -11.10
CA LEU A 176 1.53 -5.21 -10.07
C LEU A 176 2.98 -5.60 -10.29
N TYR A 177 3.80 -4.61 -10.62
CA TYR A 177 5.24 -4.76 -10.69
C TYR A 177 5.88 -4.03 -9.52
N PHE A 178 6.83 -4.69 -8.85
CA PHE A 178 7.71 -4.01 -7.93
C PHE A 178 9.10 -4.65 -7.86
N ASN A 179 10.11 -3.84 -7.59
CA ASN A 179 11.48 -4.30 -7.43
C ASN A 179 11.73 -4.79 -6.00
N ARG A 180 11.99 -6.09 -5.86
CA ARG A 180 12.23 -6.76 -4.58
C ARG A 180 13.45 -6.26 -3.80
N LYS A 181 14.38 -5.57 -4.47
CA LYS A 181 15.52 -4.91 -3.80
C LYS A 181 15.06 -3.81 -2.84
N PHE A 182 13.94 -3.17 -3.15
CA PHE A 182 13.44 -2.02 -2.39
C PHE A 182 12.13 -2.33 -1.65
N VAL A 183 11.23 -3.06 -2.30
CA VAL A 183 9.91 -3.40 -1.77
C VAL A 183 9.89 -4.84 -1.30
N LYS A 184 9.41 -5.07 -0.08
CA LYS A 184 9.33 -6.38 0.56
C LYS A 184 8.02 -7.08 0.19
N ASN A 185 6.89 -6.38 0.39
CA ASN A 185 5.57 -6.85 -0.01
C ASN A 185 4.60 -5.68 -0.19
N VAL A 186 3.49 -5.99 -0.84
CA VAL A 186 2.37 -5.07 -1.05
C VAL A 186 1.11 -5.75 -0.55
N ALA A 187 0.44 -5.14 0.43
CA ALA A 187 -0.79 -5.65 1.04
C ALA A 187 -1.93 -4.68 0.75
N MET A 188 -3.13 -5.16 0.45
CA MET A 188 -4.29 -4.32 0.19
C MET A 188 -5.56 -4.83 0.86
N THR A 189 -6.58 -3.98 0.98
CA THR A 189 -7.89 -4.43 1.42
C THR A 189 -8.47 -5.48 0.48
N GLU A 190 -9.21 -6.45 1.02
CA GLU A 190 -9.81 -7.55 0.23
C GLU A 190 -10.67 -7.04 -0.93
N GLN A 191 -11.45 -6.00 -0.66
CA GLN A 191 -12.31 -5.39 -1.64
C GLN A 191 -11.50 -4.72 -2.76
N LEU A 192 -10.38 -4.05 -2.45
CA LEU A 192 -9.49 -3.47 -3.47
C LEU A 192 -8.81 -4.57 -4.31
N ALA A 193 -8.37 -5.66 -3.69
CA ALA A 193 -7.84 -6.82 -4.40
C ALA A 193 -8.87 -7.40 -5.38
N TYR A 194 -10.13 -7.55 -4.93
CA TYR A 194 -11.25 -7.98 -5.77
C TYR A 194 -11.48 -7.03 -6.96
N ILE A 195 -11.56 -5.72 -6.72
CA ILE A 195 -11.77 -4.70 -7.75
C ILE A 195 -10.65 -4.76 -8.81
N LEU A 196 -9.40 -4.93 -8.38
CA LEU A 196 -8.24 -5.02 -9.28
C LEU A 196 -8.11 -6.39 -9.96
N GLY A 197 -8.84 -7.41 -9.49
CA GLY A 197 -8.84 -8.77 -10.02
C GLY A 197 -7.72 -9.68 -9.48
N PHE A 198 -7.11 -9.33 -8.35
CA PHE A 198 -6.15 -10.18 -7.64
C PHE A 198 -6.89 -11.20 -6.78
N ASP A 199 -6.33 -12.40 -6.64
CA ASP A 199 -6.88 -13.48 -5.81
C ASP A 199 -6.38 -13.44 -4.35
N SER A 200 -5.38 -12.62 -4.07
CA SER A 200 -4.75 -12.46 -2.77
C SER A 200 -4.61 -10.99 -2.41
N CYS A 201 -4.83 -10.64 -1.15
CA CYS A 201 -4.61 -9.30 -0.60
C CYS A 201 -3.13 -9.01 -0.33
N ASP A 202 -2.36 -10.04 0.01
CA ASP A 202 -0.93 -9.96 0.29
C ASP A 202 -0.12 -10.47 -0.91
N ILE A 203 0.59 -9.55 -1.58
CA ILE A 203 1.36 -9.83 -2.78
C ILE A 203 2.85 -9.67 -2.45
N ASN A 204 3.56 -10.80 -2.48
CA ASN A 204 5.00 -10.86 -2.20
C ASN A 204 5.87 -10.88 -3.46
N GLU A 205 5.27 -11.12 -4.62
CA GLU A 205 5.96 -11.19 -5.91
C GLU A 205 5.22 -10.40 -6.99
N PRO A 206 5.94 -9.79 -7.95
CA PRO A 206 5.32 -9.16 -9.11
C PRO A 206 4.38 -10.15 -9.82
N THR A 207 3.13 -9.74 -10.01
CA THR A 207 2.10 -10.65 -10.51
C THR A 207 1.08 -9.92 -11.37
N VAL A 208 0.41 -10.69 -12.23
CA VAL A 208 -0.69 -10.22 -13.06
C VAL A 208 -1.99 -10.69 -12.42
N ALA A 209 -2.97 -9.80 -12.36
CA ALA A 209 -4.30 -10.09 -11.87
C ALA A 209 -4.90 -11.32 -12.59
N LYS A 210 -5.47 -12.21 -11.78
CA LYS A 210 -6.07 -13.46 -12.25
C LYS A 210 -7.41 -13.21 -12.96
N PHE A 211 -8.13 -12.19 -12.52
CA PHE A 211 -9.45 -11.84 -13.01
C PHE A 211 -9.47 -10.47 -13.71
N ILE A 212 -10.52 -10.23 -14.48
CA ILE A 212 -10.80 -8.92 -15.07
C ILE A 212 -11.19 -7.98 -13.93
N PRO A 213 -10.67 -6.74 -13.88
CA PRO A 213 -11.04 -5.82 -12.82
C PRO A 213 -12.53 -5.48 -12.86
N ASP A 214 -13.14 -5.49 -11.68
CA ASP A 214 -14.54 -5.12 -11.47
C ASP A 214 -14.60 -3.71 -10.86
N MET A 215 -14.65 -2.70 -11.75
CA MET A 215 -14.74 -1.30 -11.34
C MET A 215 -16.05 -0.95 -10.63
N ARG A 216 -17.04 -1.87 -10.58
CA ARG A 216 -18.29 -1.70 -9.82
C ARG A 216 -18.21 -2.29 -8.42
N GLY A 217 -17.07 -2.89 -8.04
CA GLY A 217 -16.85 -3.43 -6.70
C GLY A 217 -17.83 -4.53 -6.31
N GLY A 218 -18.31 -5.32 -7.27
CA GLY A 218 -19.23 -6.43 -7.02
C GLY A 218 -20.69 -6.03 -6.86
N VAL A 219 -21.00 -4.72 -6.89
CA VAL A 219 -22.37 -4.22 -6.76
C VAL A 219 -22.91 -3.82 -8.12
N SER A 220 -23.64 -4.72 -8.76
CA SER A 220 -24.25 -4.50 -10.09
C SER A 220 -25.76 -4.31 -10.04
N CYS A 221 -26.43 -4.74 -8.97
CA CYS A 221 -27.86 -4.66 -8.80
C CYS A 221 -28.27 -4.50 -7.32
N PHE A 222 -29.40 -3.84 -7.11
CA PHE A 222 -30.14 -3.82 -5.86
C PHE A 222 -31.13 -4.98 -5.82
N HIS A 223 -31.20 -5.65 -4.70
CA HIS A 223 -32.27 -6.59 -4.40
C HIS A 223 -33.21 -5.92 -3.40
N VAL A 224 -34.46 -5.72 -3.78
CA VAL A 224 -35.47 -5.05 -2.95
C VAL A 224 -36.34 -6.10 -2.28
N TYR A 225 -36.22 -6.24 -0.97
CA TYR A 225 -36.91 -7.21 -0.14
C TYR A 225 -38.09 -6.54 0.57
N ALA A 226 -39.16 -7.30 0.76
CA ALA A 226 -40.29 -6.92 1.62
C ALA A 226 -40.59 -8.06 2.60
N PRO A 227 -39.75 -8.22 3.63
CA PRO A 227 -39.90 -9.31 4.60
C PRO A 227 -41.27 -9.24 5.29
N GLY A 228 -41.95 -10.38 5.39
CA GLY A 228 -43.27 -10.49 6.02
C GLY A 228 -44.45 -9.96 5.18
N LEU A 229 -44.21 -9.27 4.06
CA LEU A 229 -45.27 -8.75 3.20
C LEU A 229 -45.70 -9.77 2.12
N ILE A 230 -44.73 -10.38 1.45
CA ILE A 230 -44.96 -11.26 0.29
C ILE A 230 -44.51 -12.70 0.53
N GLU A 231 -45.10 -13.65 -0.19
CA GLU A 231 -44.62 -15.03 -0.22
C GLU A 231 -43.16 -15.09 -0.72
N PRO A 232 -42.26 -15.82 -0.04
CA PRO A 232 -40.89 -16.00 -0.51
C PRO A 232 -40.82 -16.64 -1.89
N MET A 233 -39.92 -16.15 -2.74
CA MET A 233 -39.66 -16.68 -4.07
C MET A 233 -38.26 -17.27 -4.14
N VAL A 234 -38.06 -18.26 -5.02
CA VAL A 234 -36.72 -18.83 -5.27
C VAL A 234 -35.91 -17.89 -6.15
N ILE A 235 -34.74 -17.47 -5.66
CA ILE A 235 -33.76 -16.62 -6.35
C ILE A 235 -32.41 -17.30 -6.23
N GLY A 236 -31.91 -17.80 -7.36
CA GLY A 236 -30.72 -18.65 -7.37
C GLY A 236 -30.96 -19.91 -6.55
N ASP A 237 -30.18 -20.08 -5.48
CA ASP A 237 -30.21 -21.19 -4.54
C ASP A 237 -30.91 -20.85 -3.20
N VAL A 238 -31.46 -19.65 -3.06
CA VAL A 238 -32.11 -19.16 -1.82
C VAL A 238 -33.59 -18.86 -2.04
N SER A 239 -34.42 -19.09 -1.01
CA SER A 239 -35.82 -18.64 -0.99
C SER A 239 -35.96 -17.37 -0.17
N SER A 240 -36.51 -16.30 -0.76
CA SER A 240 -36.54 -14.98 -0.15
C SER A 240 -37.69 -14.09 -0.65
N PRO A 241 -38.28 -13.21 0.21
CA PRO A 241 -39.35 -12.29 -0.17
C PRO A 241 -38.82 -11.05 -0.92
N VAL A 242 -38.31 -11.24 -2.13
CA VAL A 242 -37.81 -10.17 -3.00
C VAL A 242 -38.90 -9.66 -3.92
N LEU A 243 -39.19 -8.36 -3.83
CA LEU A 243 -40.11 -7.66 -4.72
C LEU A 243 -39.55 -7.54 -6.12
N ARG A 244 -38.27 -7.15 -6.23
CA ARG A 244 -37.61 -6.90 -7.51
C ARG A 244 -36.09 -6.84 -7.37
N ILE A 245 -35.40 -7.22 -8.45
CA ILE A 245 -33.98 -6.96 -8.66
C ILE A 245 -33.87 -5.78 -9.63
N VAL A 246 -33.20 -4.71 -9.21
CA VAL A 246 -33.03 -3.46 -9.98
C VAL A 246 -31.56 -3.34 -10.36
N ASN A 247 -31.26 -3.18 -11.65
CA ASN A 247 -29.89 -3.05 -12.10
C ASN A 247 -29.37 -1.64 -11.80
N ILE A 248 -28.15 -1.55 -11.27
CA ILE A 248 -27.51 -0.25 -11.07
C ILE A 248 -26.98 0.21 -12.43
N ARG A 249 -27.40 1.41 -12.82
CA ARG A 249 -27.02 2.07 -14.07
C ARG A 249 -26.61 3.51 -13.79
N GLY A 250 -26.02 4.14 -14.80
CA GLY A 250 -25.60 5.54 -14.80
C GLY A 250 -24.23 5.79 -14.18
N GLN A 251 -23.72 6.98 -14.46
CA GLN A 251 -22.45 7.49 -13.96
C GLN A 251 -22.65 8.42 -12.75
N GLN A 252 -21.52 8.84 -12.16
CA GLN A 252 -21.56 9.88 -11.13
C GLN A 252 -22.26 11.13 -11.69
N ASP A 253 -23.16 11.71 -10.89
CA ASP A 253 -23.95 12.91 -11.20
C ASP A 253 -25.00 12.70 -12.33
N GLU A 254 -25.27 11.45 -12.70
CA GLU A 254 -26.34 11.10 -13.63
C GLU A 254 -27.66 10.84 -12.90
N ILE A 255 -28.70 11.48 -13.40
CA ILE A 255 -30.10 11.31 -13.01
C ILE A 255 -30.61 10.04 -13.70
N ILE A 256 -30.65 8.92 -12.98
CA ILE A 256 -31.15 7.66 -13.54
C ILE A 256 -32.61 7.51 -13.18
N GLU A 257 -33.49 7.57 -14.17
CA GLU A 257 -34.88 7.13 -14.05
C GLU A 257 -35.08 5.78 -14.71
N GLU A 258 -35.40 4.76 -13.91
CA GLU A 258 -35.79 3.46 -14.45
C GLU A 258 -37.29 3.25 -14.24
N GLN A 259 -38.05 3.31 -15.34
CA GLN A 259 -39.46 2.99 -15.35
C GLN A 259 -39.68 1.53 -15.75
N PHE A 260 -40.29 0.77 -14.85
CA PHE A 260 -40.62 -0.62 -15.13
C PHE A 260 -42.01 -0.71 -15.75
N LEU A 261 -42.06 -1.02 -17.05
CA LEU A 261 -43.32 -1.11 -17.82
C LEU A 261 -44.18 -2.31 -17.41
N PHE A 262 -43.57 -3.37 -16.87
CA PHE A 262 -44.28 -4.57 -16.43
C PHE A 262 -44.28 -4.66 -14.90
N ILE A 263 -45.47 -4.51 -14.31
CA ILE A 263 -45.68 -4.68 -12.88
C ILE A 263 -45.71 -6.18 -12.56
N GLN A 264 -44.81 -6.62 -11.69
CA GLN A 264 -44.81 -7.98 -11.15
C GLN A 264 -45.67 -8.00 -9.89
N TYR A 265 -46.70 -8.85 -9.90
CA TYR A 265 -47.57 -9.04 -8.75
C TYR A 265 -47.10 -10.24 -7.94
N HIS A 266 -47.02 -10.02 -6.62
CA HIS A 266 -46.66 -11.03 -5.64
C HIS A 266 -47.86 -11.32 -4.75
N LYS A 267 -47.97 -12.55 -4.25
CA LYS A 267 -48.99 -12.90 -3.27
C LYS A 267 -48.63 -12.30 -1.92
N LEU A 268 -49.60 -11.66 -1.29
CA LEU A 268 -49.43 -11.08 0.04
C LEU A 268 -49.67 -12.16 1.10
N LEU A 269 -48.84 -12.16 2.14
CA LEU A 269 -49.01 -13.02 3.32
C LEU A 269 -50.05 -12.46 4.29
N VAL A 270 -50.23 -11.14 4.28
CA VAL A 270 -51.07 -10.39 5.22
C VAL A 270 -52.30 -9.81 4.53
N LYS A 271 -53.42 -9.76 5.26
CA LYS A 271 -54.68 -9.15 4.78
C LYS A 271 -54.81 -7.68 5.17
N GLU A 272 -54.20 -7.30 6.29
CA GLU A 272 -54.19 -5.94 6.82
C GLU A 272 -52.72 -5.50 6.97
N ILE A 273 -52.43 -4.27 6.53
CA ILE A 273 -51.07 -3.72 6.51
C ILE A 273 -51.09 -2.42 7.29
N SER A 274 -50.45 -2.39 8.46
CA SER A 274 -50.22 -1.16 9.22
C SER A 274 -48.92 -0.47 8.80
N GLU A 275 -47.88 -1.26 8.52
CA GLU A 275 -46.54 -0.79 8.19
C GLU A 275 -45.91 -1.75 7.17
N ILE A 276 -45.09 -1.19 6.27
CA ILE A 276 -44.37 -1.95 5.26
C ILE A 276 -42.88 -1.74 5.49
N PHE A 277 -42.18 -2.83 5.81
CA PHE A 277 -40.73 -2.86 5.88
C PHE A 277 -40.15 -3.25 4.53
N VAL A 278 -39.25 -2.41 4.01
CA VAL A 278 -38.52 -2.64 2.77
C VAL A 278 -37.04 -2.59 3.06
N GLU A 279 -36.32 -3.62 2.64
CA GLU A 279 -34.87 -3.68 2.76
C GLU A 279 -34.26 -3.72 1.37
N ILE A 280 -33.29 -2.86 1.12
CA ILE A 280 -32.50 -2.93 -0.10
C ILE A 280 -31.17 -3.56 0.25
N ARG A 281 -30.83 -4.65 -0.43
CA ARG A 281 -29.63 -5.45 -0.18
C ARG A 281 -28.78 -5.60 -1.44
N THR A 282 -27.51 -5.90 -1.24
CA THR A 282 -26.57 -6.32 -2.29
C THR A 282 -26.96 -7.71 -2.82
N SER A 283 -26.29 -8.16 -3.88
CA SER A 283 -26.39 -9.54 -4.38
C SER A 283 -25.93 -10.59 -3.36
N SER A 284 -25.04 -10.23 -2.43
CA SER A 284 -24.63 -11.09 -1.31
C SER A 284 -25.64 -11.13 -0.16
N GLY A 285 -26.72 -10.34 -0.22
CA GLY A 285 -27.74 -10.27 0.83
C GLY A 285 -27.39 -9.35 2.00
N ALA A 286 -26.26 -8.64 1.97
CA ALA A 286 -25.94 -7.60 2.94
C ALA A 286 -26.79 -6.35 2.70
N LEU A 287 -27.10 -5.57 3.76
CA LEU A 287 -27.81 -4.30 3.60
C LEU A 287 -27.02 -3.36 2.70
N MET A 288 -27.73 -2.68 1.79
CA MET A 288 -27.11 -1.75 0.88
C MET A 288 -26.61 -0.52 1.67
N PRO A 289 -25.31 -0.23 1.63
CA PRO A 289 -24.61 0.82 2.38
C PRO A 289 -24.85 2.22 1.81
N PHE A 290 -26.10 2.68 1.76
CA PHE A 290 -26.38 4.02 1.25
C PHE A 290 -25.68 5.08 2.10
N GLN A 291 -24.85 5.91 1.48
CA GLN A 291 -24.24 7.06 2.16
C GLN A 291 -25.13 8.31 2.08
N TYR A 292 -25.88 8.46 0.98
CA TYR A 292 -26.89 9.50 0.73
C TYR A 292 -27.73 9.06 -0.48
N GLY A 293 -28.82 9.76 -0.77
CA GLY A 293 -29.71 9.48 -1.90
C GLY A 293 -31.18 9.47 -1.49
N THR A 294 -32.07 9.61 -2.46
CA THR A 294 -33.52 9.56 -2.26
C THR A 294 -34.09 8.36 -3.00
N CYS A 295 -34.78 7.46 -2.29
CA CYS A 295 -35.48 6.33 -2.89
C CYS A 295 -36.98 6.59 -2.89
N THR A 296 -37.61 6.50 -4.06
CA THR A 296 -39.08 6.52 -4.19
C THR A 296 -39.54 5.14 -4.63
N LEU A 297 -40.33 4.48 -3.78
CA LEU A 297 -40.92 3.17 -4.06
C LEU A 297 -42.42 3.32 -4.25
N THR A 298 -42.94 2.85 -5.39
CA THR A 298 -44.38 2.81 -5.65
C THR A 298 -44.85 1.36 -5.65
N LEU A 299 -45.68 1.00 -4.67
CA LEU A 299 -46.28 -0.33 -4.54
C LEU A 299 -47.71 -0.33 -5.09
N HIS A 300 -47.98 -1.24 -6.02
CA HIS A 300 -49.30 -1.42 -6.61
C HIS A 300 -50.01 -2.62 -5.99
N PHE A 301 -51.10 -2.37 -5.27
CA PHE A 301 -51.96 -3.41 -4.69
C PHE A 301 -53.13 -3.71 -5.62
N LYS A 302 -53.29 -4.97 -6.02
CA LYS A 302 -54.41 -5.44 -6.83
C LYS A 302 -55.20 -6.49 -6.06
N LYS A 303 -56.50 -6.27 -5.91
CA LYS A 303 -57.40 -7.30 -5.38
C LYS A 303 -57.44 -8.47 -6.36
N SER A 304 -57.13 -9.67 -5.88
CA SER A 304 -57.29 -10.89 -6.68
C SER A 304 -58.78 -11.16 -6.88
N SER A 305 -59.20 -11.44 -8.11
CA SER A 305 -60.59 -11.73 -8.46
C SER A 305 -61.05 -13.14 -8.00
N TYR A 306 -60.13 -13.96 -7.49
CA TYR A 306 -60.35 -15.37 -7.19
C TYR A 306 -60.61 -15.68 -5.70
N PHE A 307 -61.10 -14.70 -4.93
CA PHE A 307 -61.66 -14.91 -3.59
C PHE A 307 -62.87 -14.00 -3.36
#